data_AF-A0A1V3XRH4-F1
#
_entry.id   AF-A0A1V3XRH4-F1
#
_cell.length_a   1.000
_cell.length_b   1.000
_cell.length_c   1.000
_cell.angle_alpha   90.00
_cell.angle_beta   90.00
_cell.angle_gamma   90.00
#
_symmetry.space_group_name_H-M   'P 1'
#
loop_
_entity.id
_entity.type
_entity.pdbx_description
1 polymer ?
#
loop_
_entity_poly.entity_id
_entity_poly.type
_entity_poly.pdbx_seq_one_letter_code
_entity_poly.pdbx_strand_id
1 'polypeptide(L)' 'MPDRLAVVRVAAGESLQDVAARVAPDMPVRQVVERIRELNDLDSSMPVAGQTLIAPVG' A
#
# COMPACT_ATOMS: atom_id res chain seq x y z
N MET A 1 -4.17 -2.85 18.72
CA MET A 1 -3.86 -4.14 18.07
C MET A 1 -2.76 -3.88 17.07
N PRO A 2 -1.78 -4.78 16.88
CA PRO A 2 -0.79 -4.60 15.81
C PRO A 2 -1.51 -4.56 14.46
N ASP A 3 -0.98 -3.74 13.57
CA ASP A 3 -1.47 -3.63 12.19
C ASP A 3 -1.32 -4.98 11.49
N ARG A 4 -2.41 -5.53 10.93
CA ARG A 4 -2.33 -6.80 10.21
C ARG A 4 -1.72 -6.53 8.84
N LEU A 5 -0.81 -7.38 8.38
CA LEU A 5 -0.16 -7.20 7.07
C LEU A 5 -0.74 -8.19 6.06
N ALA A 6 -0.88 -7.75 4.81
CA ALA A 6 -1.28 -8.58 3.69
C ALA A 6 -0.41 -8.30 2.46
N VAL A 7 -0.39 -9.28 1.57
CA VAL A 7 0.27 -9.20 0.26
C VAL A 7 -0.78 -8.77 -0.75
N VAL A 8 -0.58 -7.62 -1.40
CA VAL A 8 -1.56 -6.99 -2.29
C VAL A 8 -0.93 -6.73 -3.64
N ARG A 9 -1.66 -7.03 -4.71
CA ARG A 9 -1.23 -6.74 -6.07
C ARG A 9 -1.72 -5.36 -6.51
N VAL A 10 -0.85 -4.62 -7.19
CA VAL A 10 -1.15 -3.32 -7.81
C VAL A 10 -1.87 -3.58 -9.14
N ALA A 11 -3.06 -3.03 -9.31
CA ALA A 11 -3.81 -3.10 -10.56
C ALA A 11 -3.21 -2.20 -11.65
N ALA A 12 -3.60 -2.42 -12.90
CA ALA A 12 -3.09 -1.63 -14.02
C ALA A 12 -3.55 -0.17 -13.91
N GLY A 13 -2.59 0.77 -13.87
CA GLY A 13 -2.85 2.19 -13.69
C GLY A 13 -3.22 2.60 -12.25
N GLU A 14 -3.19 1.66 -11.29
CA GLU A 14 -3.48 1.94 -9.88
C GLU A 14 -2.29 2.67 -9.24
N SER A 15 -2.56 3.82 -8.62
CA SER A 15 -1.53 4.55 -7.87
C SER A 15 -1.35 3.94 -6.47
N LEU A 16 -0.25 4.30 -5.81
CA LEU A 16 -0.02 3.90 -4.42
C LEU A 16 -1.13 4.40 -3.46
N GLN A 17 -1.76 5.52 -3.78
CA GLN A 17 -2.87 6.08 -3.00
C GLN A 17 -4.15 5.25 -3.18
N ASP A 18 -4.40 4.76 -4.39
CA ASP A 18 -5.54 3.89 -4.67
C ASP A 18 -5.39 2.53 -3.96
N VAL A 19 -4.18 1.96 -3.98
CA VAL A 19 -3.85 0.75 -3.21
C VAL A 19 -4.13 0.99 -1.72
N ALA A 20 -3.62 2.10 -1.17
CA ALA A 20 -3.77 2.45 0.24
C ALA A 20 -5.25 2.61 0.66
N ALA A 21 -6.06 3.30 -0.14
CA ALA A 21 -7.49 3.47 0.12
C ALA A 21 -8.27 2.14 0.08
N ARG A 22 -7.80 1.17 -0.73
CA ARG A 22 -8.44 -0.13 -0.89
C ARG A 22 -8.09 -1.12 0.23
N VAL A 23 -6.85 -1.11 0.71
CA VAL A 23 -6.35 -2.10 1.69
C VAL A 23 -6.73 -1.75 3.13
N ALA A 24 -6.89 -0.46 3.42
CA ALA A 24 -7.24 0.05 4.74
C ALA A 24 -8.20 1.26 4.61
N PRO A 25 -9.46 1.03 4.20
CA PRO A 25 -10.43 2.10 3.92
C PRO A 25 -10.79 2.93 5.17
N ASP A 26 -10.64 2.36 6.36
CA ASP A 26 -10.95 3.00 7.64
C ASP A 26 -9.76 3.81 8.20
N MET A 27 -8.63 3.87 7.48
CA MET A 27 -7.41 4.57 7.89
C MET A 27 -7.08 5.77 6.98
N PRO A 28 -6.36 6.78 7.50
CA PRO A 28 -5.89 7.87 6.65
C PRO A 28 -4.94 7.37 5.54
N VAL A 29 -5.34 7.56 4.28
CA VAL A 29 -4.59 7.11 3.08
C VAL A 29 -3.11 7.51 3.14
N ARG A 30 -2.80 8.75 3.58
CA ARG A 30 -1.41 9.22 3.70
C ARG A 30 -0.59 8.36 4.66
N GLN A 31 -1.13 7.95 5.80
CA GLN A 31 -0.43 7.11 6.77
C GLN A 31 -0.18 5.71 6.20
N VAL A 32 -1.17 5.16 5.51
CA VAL A 32 -1.09 3.85 4.86
C VAL A 32 -0.05 3.86 3.73
N VAL A 33 -0.01 4.92 2.91
CA VAL A 33 0.98 5.10 1.85
C VAL A 33 2.41 5.10 2.41
N GLU A 34 2.68 5.89 3.46
CA GLU A 34 4.01 5.92 4.08
C GLU A 34 4.39 4.53 4.63
N ARG A 35 3.43 3.82 5.22
CA ARG A 35 3.69 2.47 5.73
C ARG A 35 3.96 1.45 4.63
N ILE A 36 3.22 1.51 3.51
CA ILE A 36 3.50 0.65 2.34
C ILE A 36 4.89 0.97 1.79
N ARG A 37 5.30 2.24 1.75
CA ARG A 37 6.65 2.59 1.28
C ARG A 37 7.75 1.98 2.15
N GLU A 38 7.62 2.14 3.46
CA GLU A 38 8.57 1.60 4.43
C GLU A 38 8.64 0.07 4.37
N LEU A 39 7.50 -0.61 4.22
CA LEU A 39 7.45 -2.08 4.16
C LEU A 39 8.01 -2.70 2.87
N ASN A 40 8.13 -1.91 1.80
CA ASN A 40 8.54 -2.39 0.48
C ASN A 40 9.81 -1.70 -0.03
N ASP A 41 10.52 -0.96 0.84
CA ASP A 41 11.70 -0.16 0.48
C ASP A 41 11.49 0.71 -0.77
N LEU A 42 10.30 1.33 -0.87
CA LEU A 42 9.95 2.23 -1.97
C LEU A 42 10.50 3.64 -1.67
N ASP A 43 11.81 3.82 -1.85
CA ASP A 43 12.52 5.10 -1.74
C ASP A 43 12.09 6.08 -2.84
N SER A 44 10.89 6.66 -2.71
CA SER A 44 10.21 7.53 -3.68
C SER A 44 9.82 6.90 -5.03
N SER A 45 10.13 5.63 -5.24
CA SER A 45 9.77 4.90 -6.46
C SER A 45 8.26 4.75 -6.59
N MET A 46 7.75 4.96 -7.81
CA MET A 46 6.35 4.66 -8.12
C MET A 46 6.15 3.14 -8.24
N PRO A 47 5.08 2.59 -7.65
CA PRO A 47 4.76 1.18 -7.84
C PRO A 47 4.39 0.89 -9.29
N VAL A 48 4.80 -0.28 -9.78
CA VAL A 48 4.53 -0.73 -11.15
C VAL A 48 3.27 -1.59 -11.18
N ALA A 49 2.49 -1.49 -12.27
CA ALA A 49 1.34 -2.35 -12.48
C ALA A 49 1.71 -3.83 -12.38
N GLY A 50 0.93 -4.60 -11.61
CA GLY A 50 1.16 -6.01 -11.38
C GLY A 50 2.24 -6.33 -10.33
N GLN A 51 2.95 -5.32 -9.81
CA GLN A 51 3.85 -5.45 -8.66
C GLN A 51 3.05 -5.93 -7.45
N THR A 52 3.73 -6.70 -6.61
CA THR A 52 3.19 -7.17 -5.33
C THR A 52 3.79 -6.32 -4.21
N LEU A 53 2.94 -5.81 -3.32
CA LEU A 53 3.32 -4.96 -2.21
C LEU A 53 2.83 -5.56 -0.89
N ILE A 54 3.62 -5.39 0.16
CA ILE A 54 3.23 -5.64 1.54
C ILE A 54 2.48 -4.40 2.04
N ALA A 55 1.24 -4.57 2.48
CA ALA A 55 0.43 -3.45 2.95
C ALA A 55 -0.24 -3.77 4.30
N PRO A 56 -0.42 -2.74 5.16
CA PRO A 56 -1.31 -2.86 6.31
C PRO A 56 -2.76 -3.07 5.84
N VAL A 57 -3.49 -3.91 6.56
CA VAL A 57 -4.92 -4.16 6.37
C VAL A 57 -5.64 -3.90 7.68
N GLY A 58 -6.63 -3.02 7.62
CA GLY A 58 -7.33 -2.45 8.77
C GLY A 58 -8.72 -2.02 8.41
#